data_AF-A0A376MM26-F1
#
_entry.id   AF-A0A376MM26-F1
#
_cell.length_a   1.000
_cell.length_b   1.000
_cell.length_c   1.000
_cell.angle_alpha   90.00
_cell.angle_beta   90.00
_cell.angle_gamma   90.00
#
_symmetry.space_group_name_H-M   'P 1'
#
loop_
_entity.id
_entity.type
_entity.pdbx_description
1 polymer ?
#
loop_
_entity_poly.entity_id
_entity_poly.type
_entity_poly.pdbx_seq_one_letter_code
_entity_poly.pdbx_strand_id
1 'polypeptide(L)'
;MLQQVPTRAFHVMAKPSGSDCNLNCDYCFYLEKQSLYREKPVTIWTMTRWKRMSVTISLPANPKRSGFLPGRAAEPTLLGLDFYRRAVALQAKYGAGRKISNSFQTNGVSA
;
A
#
# COMPACT_ATOMS: atom_id res chain seq x y z
N MET A 1 6.93 27.88 21.08
CA MET A 1 6.59 26.57 21.68
C MET A 1 6.14 25.63 20.57
N LEU A 2 6.94 24.61 20.24
CA LEU A 2 6.51 23.56 19.31
C LEU A 2 5.57 22.63 20.08
N GLN A 3 4.27 22.70 19.80
CA GLN A 3 3.29 21.79 20.38
C GLN A 3 3.65 20.35 20.00
N GLN A 4 3.92 19.53 21.01
CA GLN A 4 4.08 18.08 20.84
C GLN A 4 2.71 17.48 20.49
N VAL A 5 2.46 17.26 19.20
CA VAL A 5 1.28 16.53 18.74
C VAL A 5 1.41 15.08 19.22
N PRO A 6 0.45 14.55 20.00
CA PRO A 6 0.52 13.17 20.48
C PRO A 6 0.52 12.19 19.30
N THR A 7 1.55 11.36 19.23
CA THR A 7 1.77 10.40 18.14
C THR A 7 0.94 9.14 18.37
N ARG A 8 -0.25 9.06 17.76
CA ARG A 8 -1.16 7.89 17.83
C ARG A 8 -0.84 6.83 16.78
N ALA A 9 -0.73 5.55 17.12
CA ALA A 9 -0.54 4.49 16.10
C ALA A 9 -1.50 4.66 14.91
N PHE A 10 -1.01 4.47 13.68
CA PHE A 10 -1.81 4.63 12.47
C PHE A 10 -1.75 3.38 11.60
N HIS A 11 -2.70 3.31 10.68
CA HIS A 11 -2.86 2.20 9.77
C HIS A 11 -2.98 2.74 8.34
N VAL A 12 -2.11 2.28 7.43
CA VAL A 12 -2.13 2.68 6.01
C VAL A 12 -2.68 1.54 5.17
N MET A 13 -3.59 1.86 4.26
CA MET A 13 -4.10 0.93 3.28
C MET A 13 -3.62 1.34 1.89
N ALA A 14 -2.69 0.57 1.34
CA ALA A 14 -2.18 0.79 0.00
C ALA A 14 -2.93 -0.06 -1.02
N LYS A 15 -3.16 0.51 -2.19
CA LYS A 15 -3.81 -0.15 -3.34
C LYS A 15 -2.85 -0.07 -4.53
N PRO A 16 -1.77 -0.88 -4.51
CA PRO A 16 -0.66 -0.71 -5.44
C PRO A 16 -1.00 -1.14 -6.88
N SER A 17 -1.96 -2.05 -7.06
CA SER A 17 -2.52 -2.45 -8.37
C SER A 17 -3.73 -1.61 -8.79
N GLY A 18 -4.06 -0.56 -8.05
CA GLY A 18 -5.21 0.29 -8.39
C GLY A 18 -6.54 -0.42 -8.21
N SER A 19 -7.24 -0.64 -9.33
CA SER A 19 -8.50 -1.39 -9.44
C SER A 19 -8.34 -2.73 -10.15
N ASP A 20 -7.13 -3.07 -10.61
CA ASP A 20 -6.90 -4.23 -11.47
C ASP A 20 -6.97 -5.56 -10.71
N CYS A 21 -7.64 -6.53 -11.29
CA CYS A 21 -7.77 -7.89 -10.76
C CYS A 21 -7.74 -8.89 -11.92
N ASN A 22 -7.17 -10.06 -11.69
CA ASN A 22 -7.24 -11.18 -12.63
C ASN A 22 -8.55 -11.99 -12.53
N LEU A 23 -9.47 -11.61 -11.64
CA LEU A 23 -10.80 -12.19 -11.52
C LEU A 23 -11.87 -11.13 -11.79
N ASN A 24 -12.99 -11.56 -12.34
CA ASN A 24 -14.18 -10.74 -12.57
C ASN A 24 -15.38 -11.28 -11.77
N CYS A 25 -15.32 -11.20 -10.44
CA CYS A 25 -16.41 -11.72 -9.60
C CYS A 25 -17.67 -10.86 -9.75
N ASP A 26 -18.84 -11.49 -9.95
CA ASP A 26 -20.12 -10.81 -10.20
C ASP A 26 -20.54 -9.84 -9.07
N TYR A 27 -20.08 -10.09 -7.85
CA TYR A 27 -20.36 -9.27 -6.67
C TYR A 27 -19.31 -8.18 -6.39
N CYS A 28 -18.27 -8.05 -7.22
CA CYS A 28 -17.14 -7.16 -6.96
C CYS A 28 -17.38 -5.74 -7.49
N PHE A 29 -17.91 -4.86 -6.63
CA PHE A 29 -18.08 -3.43 -6.97
C PHE A 29 -16.77 -2.67 -7.22
N TYR A 30 -15.61 -3.27 -6.93
CA TYR A 30 -14.34 -2.56 -6.96
C TYR A 30 -13.71 -2.49 -8.36
N LEU A 31 -13.98 -3.46 -9.22
CA LEU A 31 -13.52 -3.45 -10.61
C LEU A 31 -14.07 -2.24 -11.37
N GLU A 32 -15.33 -1.88 -11.11
CA GLU A 32 -15.98 -0.70 -11.69
C GLU A 32 -15.24 0.61 -11.41
N LYS A 33 -14.40 0.66 -10.36
CA LYS A 33 -13.62 1.87 -10.02
C LYS A 33 -12.56 2.20 -11.07
N GLN A 34 -12.24 1.29 -11.98
CA GLN A 34 -11.43 1.60 -13.16
C GLN A 34 -12.04 2.74 -14.00
N SER A 35 -13.37 2.84 -14.04
CA SER A 35 -14.09 3.90 -14.75
C SER A 35 -13.82 5.32 -14.22
N LEU A 36 -13.39 5.46 -12.97
CA LEU A 36 -13.06 6.76 -12.36
C LEU A 36 -11.76 7.36 -12.90
N TYR A 37 -10.98 6.57 -13.65
CA TYR A 37 -9.62 6.91 -14.06
C TYR A 37 -9.43 6.81 -15.58
N ARG A 38 -10.50 7.00 -16.36
CA ARG A 38 -10.49 6.88 -17.84
C ARG A 38 -9.45 7.77 -18.55
N GLU A 39 -9.20 8.97 -18.03
CA GLU A 39 -8.24 9.92 -18.63
C GLU A 39 -6.79 9.65 -18.22
N LYS A 40 -6.60 8.97 -17.07
CA LYS A 40 -5.29 8.62 -16.52
C LYS A 40 -5.42 7.25 -15.85
N PRO A 41 -5.22 6.14 -16.59
CA PRO A 41 -5.40 4.81 -16.03
C PRO A 41 -4.64 4.69 -14.71
N VAL A 42 -5.27 4.06 -13.70
CA VAL A 42 -4.68 3.91 -12.37
C VAL A 42 -3.34 3.22 -12.56
N THR A 43 -2.28 3.99 -12.39
CA THR A 43 -0.95 3.48 -12.69
C THR A 43 -0.60 2.50 -11.58
N ILE A 44 -0.34 1.26 -11.95
CA ILE A 44 0.35 0.29 -11.09
C ILE A 44 1.50 1.04 -10.43
N TRP A 45 1.56 0.98 -9.10
CA TRP A 45 2.50 1.79 -8.36
C TRP A 45 3.92 1.44 -8.78
N THR A 46 4.65 2.46 -9.22
CA THR A 46 6.09 2.32 -9.44
C THR A 46 6.81 2.18 -8.10
N MET A 47 7.99 1.56 -8.13
CA MET A 47 8.84 1.47 -6.95
C MET A 47 9.22 2.86 -6.41
N THR A 48 9.31 3.87 -7.29
CA THR A 48 9.52 5.28 -6.91
C THR A 48 8.37 5.82 -6.07
N ARG A 49 7.12 5.54 -6.45
CA ARG A 49 5.93 5.94 -5.69
C ARG A 49 5.91 5.25 -4.32
N TRP A 50 6.25 3.97 -4.27
CA TRP A 50 6.37 3.23 -3.01
C TRP A 50 7.43 3.80 -2.07
N LYS A 51 8.62 4.09 -2.61
CA LYS A 51 9.72 4.70 -1.86
C LYS A 51 9.29 6.04 -1.26
N ARG A 52 8.63 6.90 -2.04
CA ARG A 52 8.10 8.18 -1.54
C ARG A 52 7.13 7.97 -0.39
N MET A 53 6.18 7.05 -0.52
CA MET A 53 5.25 6.72 0.56
C MET A 53 5.98 6.20 1.81
N SER A 54 6.96 5.31 1.64
CA SER A 54 7.74 4.75 2.75
C SER A 54 8.49 5.83 3.51
N VAL A 55 9.08 6.80 2.79
CA VAL A 55 9.73 7.98 3.40
C VAL A 55 8.71 8.84 4.14
N THR A 56 7.58 9.19 3.51
CA THR A 56 6.54 10.02 4.11
C THR A 56 6.02 9.43 5.42
N ILE A 57 5.67 8.13 5.42
CA ILE A 57 5.18 7.39 6.59
C ILE A 57 6.19 7.40 7.74
N SER A 58 7.48 7.54 7.41
CA SER A 58 8.59 7.46 8.35
C SER A 58 9.05 8.81 8.92
N LEU A 59 8.50 9.93 8.44
CA LEU A 59 8.84 11.26 8.96
C LEU A 59 8.51 11.37 10.47
N PRO A 60 9.28 12.13 11.27
CA PRO A 60 9.10 12.23 12.72
C PRO A 60 7.73 12.77 13.17
N ALA A 61 7.05 13.51 12.28
CA ALA A 61 5.66 13.93 12.48
C ALA A 61 4.67 12.75 12.48
N ASN A 62 5.11 11.56 12.06
CA ASN A 62 4.29 10.36 11.97
C ASN A 62 4.53 9.38 13.14
N PRO A 63 3.44 8.82 13.72
CA PRO A 63 3.46 8.04 14.97
C PRO A 63 4.29 6.75 15.04
N LYS A 64 4.65 6.31 16.24
CA LYS A 64 5.57 5.17 16.54
C LYS A 64 5.13 3.77 16.08
N ARG A 65 3.89 3.57 15.60
CA ARG A 65 3.40 2.29 15.05
C ARG A 65 2.65 2.54 13.74
N SER A 66 3.03 1.79 12.71
CA SER A 66 2.35 1.76 11.41
C SER A 66 1.98 0.33 11.08
N GLY A 67 0.67 0.06 10.98
CA GLY A 67 0.17 -1.08 10.22
C GLY A 67 0.09 -0.72 8.75
N PHE A 68 0.48 -1.65 7.88
CA PHE A 68 0.46 -1.46 6.43
C PHE A 68 -0.34 -2.61 5.80
N LEU A 69 -1.53 -2.31 5.28
CA LEU A 69 -2.37 -3.22 4.50
C LEU A 69 -2.22 -2.90 3.01
N PRO A 70 -1.39 -3.62 2.25
CA PRO A 70 -1.66 -3.80 0.83
C PRO A 70 -2.99 -4.54 0.66
N GLY A 71 -3.93 -3.91 -0.04
CA GLY A 71 -5.12 -4.57 -0.58
C GLY A 71 -6.31 -4.60 0.39
N ARG A 72 -7.29 -3.72 0.18
CA ARG A 72 -8.69 -4.11 0.43
C ARG A 72 -9.49 -4.24 -0.85
N ALA A 73 -8.83 -4.06 -1.99
CA ALA A 73 -9.48 -3.72 -3.23
C ALA A 73 -8.43 -3.70 -4.37
N ALA A 74 -8.70 -4.43 -5.46
CA ALA A 74 -7.77 -4.94 -6.50
C ALA A 74 -6.90 -6.10 -6.03
N GLU A 75 -6.34 -6.88 -6.96
CA GLU A 75 -5.48 -8.02 -6.66
C GLU A 75 -4.02 -7.57 -6.55
N PRO A 76 -3.40 -7.56 -5.35
CA PRO A 76 -2.04 -7.07 -5.16
C PRO A 76 -0.97 -8.01 -5.74
N THR A 77 -1.24 -9.31 -5.87
CA THR A 77 -0.25 -10.27 -6.41
C THR A 77 0.18 -9.95 -7.84
N LEU A 78 -0.62 -9.17 -8.59
CA LEU A 78 -0.29 -8.71 -9.94
C LEU A 78 1.02 -7.92 -10.05
N LEU A 79 1.52 -7.35 -8.94
CA LEU A 79 2.81 -6.64 -8.92
C LEU A 79 4.03 -7.56 -8.81
N GLY A 80 3.81 -8.84 -8.50
CA GLY A 80 4.86 -9.86 -8.37
C GLY A 80 5.69 -9.76 -7.08
N LEU A 81 6.39 -10.85 -6.76
CA LEU A 81 7.18 -10.98 -5.53
C LEU A 81 8.30 -9.94 -5.41
N ASP A 82 8.95 -9.58 -6.51
CA ASP A 82 10.07 -8.64 -6.49
C ASP A 82 9.64 -7.22 -6.12
N PHE A 83 8.39 -6.85 -6.39
CA PHE A 83 7.83 -5.61 -5.86
C PHE A 83 7.77 -5.67 -4.33
N TYR A 84 7.23 -6.74 -3.76
CA TYR A 84 7.04 -6.89 -2.31
C TYR A 84 8.36 -7.06 -1.55
N ARG A 85 9.35 -7.76 -2.12
CA ARG A 85 10.72 -7.83 -1.57
C ARG A 85 11.32 -6.44 -1.40
N ARG A 86 11.24 -5.62 -2.46
CA ARG A 86 11.72 -4.23 -2.43
C ARG A 86 10.90 -3.36 -1.47
N ALA A 87 9.59 -3.56 -1.43
CA ALA A 87 8.70 -2.83 -0.53
C ALA A 87 9.06 -3.03 0.95
N VAL A 88 9.27 -4.28 1.37
CA VAL A 88 9.68 -4.62 2.75
C VAL A 88 11.08 -4.09 3.06
N ALA A 89 12.02 -4.17 2.11
CA ALA A 89 13.34 -3.59 2.29
C ALA A 89 13.30 -2.06 2.50
N LEU A 90 12.42 -1.36 1.78
CA LEU A 90 12.22 0.09 1.96
C LEU A 90 11.57 0.41 3.30
N GLN A 91 10.60 -0.40 3.76
CA GLN A 91 10.03 -0.25 5.09
C GLN A 91 11.07 -0.44 6.19
N ALA A 92 11.96 -1.43 6.06
CA ALA A 92 13.06 -1.63 7.01
C ALA A 92 14.04 -0.45 7.00
N LYS A 93 14.41 0.04 5.81
CA LYS A 93 15.32 1.18 5.64
C LYS A 93 14.78 2.48 6.21
N TYR A 94 13.52 2.79 5.95
CA TYR A 94 12.92 4.07 6.35
C TYR A 94 12.19 4.01 7.68
N GLY A 95 11.82 2.83 8.18
CA GLY A 95 10.98 2.65 9.37
C GLY A 95 11.53 3.18 10.69
N ALA A 96 12.77 3.69 10.75
CA ALA A 96 13.34 4.40 11.90
C ALA A 96 13.16 3.67 13.25
N GLY A 97 13.37 2.34 13.26
CA GLY A 97 13.24 1.50 14.46
C GLY A 97 11.79 1.21 14.91
N ARG A 98 10.78 1.62 14.13
CA ARG A 98 9.37 1.38 14.43
C ARG A 98 8.98 -0.08 14.14
N LYS A 99 8.08 -0.62 14.97
CA LYS A 99 7.45 -1.92 14.67
C LYS A 99 6.43 -1.73 13.54
N ILE A 100 6.74 -2.28 12.37
CA ILE A 100 5.87 -2.27 11.19
C ILE A 100 5.22 -3.65 11.09
N SER A 101 3.90 -3.69 10.97
CA SER A 101 3.15 -4.91 10.68
C SER A 101 2.56 -4.79 9.29
N ASN A 102 2.84 -5.79 8.44
CA ASN A 102 2.26 -5.90 7.11
C ASN A 102 1.12 -6.92 7.12
N SER A 103 0.09 -6.69 6.31
CA SER A 103 -1.03 -7.62 6.17
C SER A 103 -1.47 -7.66 4.71
N PHE A 104 -1.63 -8.84 4.13
CA PHE A 104 -1.80 -9.00 2.69
C PHE A 104 -3.15 -9.64 2.38
N GLN A 105 -4.00 -8.98 1.59
CA GLN A 105 -5.25 -9.54 1.11
C GLN A 105 -5.10 -9.97 -0.35
N THR A 106 -5.41 -11.21 -0.67
CA THR A 106 -5.31 -11.78 -2.02
C THR A 106 -6.46 -12.74 -2.28
N ASN A 107 -6.85 -12.87 -3.54
CA ASN A 107 -7.77 -13.91 -4.01
C ASN A 107 -7.13 -15.32 -4.02
N GLY A 108 -5.81 -15.43 -3.90
CA GLY A 108 -5.09 -16.69 -3.81
C GLY A 108 -4.98 -17.50 -5.11
N VAL A 109 -5.39 -16.94 -6.27
CA VAL A 109 -5.37 -17.68 -7.54
C VAL A 109 -4.10 -17.47 -8.37
N SER A 110 -3.27 -16.49 -8.00
CA SER A 110 -2.03 -16.17 -8.70
C SER A 110 -0.88 -16.99 -8.11
N ALA A 111 -0.28 -17.87 -8.93
CA ALA A 111 1.02 -18.50 -8.68
C ALA A 111 2.13 -17.73 -9.40
#